data_AF-A0A7R9AIZ7-F1
#
_entry.id   AF-A0A7R9AIZ7-F1
#
_cell.length_a   1.000
_cell.length_b   1.000
_cell.length_c   1.000
_cell.angle_alpha   90.00
_cell.angle_beta   90.00
_cell.angle_gamma   90.00
#
_symmetry.space_group_name_H-M   'P 1'
#
loop_
_entity.id
_entity.type
_entity.pdbx_description
1 polymer ?
#
loop_
_entity_poly.entity_id
_entity_poly.type
_entity_poly.pdbx_seq_one_letter_code
_entity_poly.pdbx_strand_id
1 'polypeptide(L)'
;MRDLRLEVDRHIELDELKNLKSEFEGELRNVQSSLNTTVNELNHEVRHVFDGNLAQDHDAMPTLTTYKPIQKHWRVKQVEPREHLEPYEAHESKELGNSVEEEFAPEEAFISHLTELRTRMMIAVGAVLVCFLGLAYWAPQIFNIISEPLAKTLPKGSKMIVTDVTGSFFTPLKVTLYVAFVIALPVVLYQIWAFVAPGLYRHEKRFIFPLVLSSFLLFIAGMAFASFFVLPTVFKFMALASTHLQAAEMATDIEKYL
;
A
#
# COMPACT_ATOMS: atom_id res chain seq x y z
N MET A 1 -16.43 -50.83 23.11
CA MET A 1 -17.29 -49.67 23.42
C MET A 1 -16.56 -48.33 23.42
N ARG A 2 -15.24 -48.26 23.71
CA ARG A 2 -14.47 -46.99 23.65
C ARG A 2 -14.18 -46.50 22.22
N ASP A 3 -13.97 -47.40 21.26
CA ASP A 3 -13.61 -47.03 19.88
C ASP A 3 -14.77 -46.41 19.07
N LEU A 4 -16.01 -46.84 19.32
CA LEU A 4 -17.20 -46.27 18.68
C LEU A 4 -17.48 -44.83 19.13
N ARG A 5 -17.08 -44.46 20.35
CA ARG A 5 -17.30 -43.11 20.90
C ARG A 5 -16.32 -42.10 20.30
N LEU A 6 -15.06 -42.54 20.09
CA LEU A 6 -14.03 -41.73 19.44
C LEU A 6 -14.32 -41.51 17.95
N GLU A 7 -14.92 -42.47 17.26
CA GLU A 7 -15.28 -42.32 15.85
C GLU A 7 -16.45 -41.35 15.65
N VAL A 8 -17.44 -41.37 16.55
CA VAL A 8 -18.57 -40.43 16.54
C VAL A 8 -18.12 -39.00 16.88
N ASP A 9 -17.27 -38.82 17.91
CA ASP A 9 -16.72 -37.49 18.24
C ASP A 9 -15.90 -36.91 17.09
N ARG A 10 -15.10 -37.75 16.39
CA ARG A 10 -14.32 -37.31 15.22
C ARG A 10 -15.21 -36.86 14.05
N HIS A 11 -16.35 -37.52 13.85
CA HIS A 11 -17.30 -37.13 12.81
C HIS A 11 -18.02 -35.82 13.16
N ILE A 12 -18.36 -35.61 14.44
CA ILE A 12 -19.01 -34.38 14.91
C ILE A 12 -18.05 -33.19 14.77
N GLU A 13 -16.79 -33.31 15.20
CA GLU A 13 -15.80 -32.22 15.04
C GLU A 13 -15.52 -31.89 13.57
N LEU A 14 -15.45 -32.91 12.69
CA LEU A 14 -15.21 -32.68 11.27
C LEU A 14 -16.38 -31.97 10.58
N ASP A 15 -17.60 -32.21 11.01
CA ASP A 15 -18.78 -31.55 10.45
C ASP A 15 -18.95 -30.13 10.99
N GLU A 16 -18.61 -29.87 12.26
CA GLU A 16 -18.50 -28.49 12.79
C GLU A 16 -17.41 -27.70 12.07
N LEU A 17 -16.23 -28.28 11.85
CA LEU A 17 -15.13 -27.63 11.12
C LEU A 17 -15.49 -27.34 9.66
N LYS A 18 -16.24 -28.23 8.99
CA LYS A 18 -16.73 -27.96 7.63
C LYS A 18 -17.77 -26.85 7.61
N ASN A 19 -18.68 -26.86 8.58
CA ASN A 19 -19.71 -25.82 8.69
C ASN A 19 -19.07 -24.45 8.90
N LEU A 20 -18.13 -24.36 9.85
CA LEU A 20 -17.41 -23.13 10.20
C LEU A 20 -16.52 -22.63 9.05
N LYS A 21 -15.88 -23.54 8.31
CA LYS A 21 -15.14 -23.20 7.09
C LYS A 21 -16.07 -22.66 6.00
N SER A 22 -17.24 -23.25 5.82
CA SER A 22 -18.20 -22.82 4.79
C SER A 22 -18.83 -21.45 5.10
N GLU A 23 -19.08 -21.18 6.39
CA GLU A 23 -19.57 -19.89 6.88
C GLU A 23 -18.52 -18.79 6.68
N PHE A 24 -17.26 -19.10 7.02
CA PHE A 24 -16.14 -18.19 6.79
C PHE A 24 -15.88 -17.91 5.30
N GLU A 25 -15.94 -18.92 4.44
CA GLU A 25 -15.87 -18.73 2.98
C GLU A 25 -17.07 -17.93 2.44
N GLY A 26 -18.23 -18.03 3.07
CA GLY A 26 -19.42 -17.21 2.79
C GLY A 26 -19.19 -15.73 3.10
N GLU A 27 -18.70 -15.42 4.30
CA GLU A 27 -18.36 -14.06 4.69
C GLU A 27 -17.24 -13.47 3.83
N LEU A 28 -16.19 -14.24 3.54
CA LEU A 28 -15.09 -13.78 2.68
C LEU A 28 -15.57 -13.42 1.27
N ARG A 29 -16.47 -14.23 0.68
CA ARG A 29 -17.08 -13.90 -0.63
C ARG A 29 -17.93 -12.63 -0.54
N ASN A 30 -18.67 -12.44 0.55
CA ASN A 30 -19.53 -11.29 0.71
C ASN A 30 -18.71 -9.99 0.88
N VAL A 31 -17.66 -10.04 1.70
CA VAL A 31 -16.70 -8.94 1.90
C VAL A 31 -15.95 -8.61 0.60
N GLN A 32 -15.49 -9.62 -0.14
CA GLN A 32 -14.86 -9.39 -1.45
C GLN A 32 -15.83 -8.77 -2.46
N SER A 33 -17.10 -9.19 -2.46
CA SER A 33 -18.11 -8.58 -3.34
C SER A 33 -18.35 -7.12 -2.98
N SER A 34 -18.49 -6.81 -1.69
CA SER A 34 -18.69 -5.44 -1.22
C SER A 34 -17.50 -4.56 -1.55
N LEU A 35 -16.27 -5.05 -1.36
CA LEU A 35 -15.05 -4.35 -1.74
C LEU A 35 -15.00 -4.09 -3.25
N ASN A 36 -15.33 -5.08 -4.07
CA ASN A 36 -15.35 -4.90 -5.52
C ASN A 36 -16.42 -3.88 -5.95
N THR A 37 -17.59 -3.87 -5.30
CA THR A 37 -18.64 -2.88 -5.57
C THR A 37 -18.20 -1.48 -5.17
N THR A 38 -17.67 -1.29 -3.96
CA THR A 38 -17.19 0.01 -3.50
C THR A 38 -16.00 0.51 -4.31
N VAL A 39 -15.08 -0.39 -4.71
CA VAL A 39 -13.97 -0.04 -5.61
C VAL A 39 -14.49 0.37 -6.99
N ASN A 40 -15.49 -0.33 -7.54
CA ASN A 40 -16.08 0.02 -8.83
C ASN A 40 -16.87 1.32 -8.77
N GLU A 41 -17.59 1.60 -7.68
CA GLU A 41 -18.26 2.87 -7.43
C GLU A 41 -17.25 4.01 -7.32
N LEU A 42 -16.18 3.84 -6.55
CA LEU A 42 -15.10 4.82 -6.48
C LEU A 42 -14.44 5.04 -7.84
N ASN A 43 -14.18 3.97 -8.61
CA ASN A 43 -13.59 4.09 -9.94
C ASN A 43 -14.53 4.82 -10.91
N HIS A 44 -15.84 4.58 -10.80
CA HIS A 44 -16.85 5.25 -11.60
C HIS A 44 -16.98 6.73 -11.22
N GLU A 45 -16.92 7.06 -9.94
CA GLU A 45 -16.98 8.44 -9.44
C GLU A 45 -15.70 9.22 -9.81
N VAL A 46 -14.53 8.62 -9.63
CA VAL A 46 -13.25 9.18 -10.12
C VAL A 46 -13.29 9.39 -11.62
N ARG A 47 -13.84 8.43 -12.38
CA ARG A 47 -13.97 8.56 -13.84
C ARG A 47 -14.98 9.61 -14.25
N HIS A 48 -16.09 9.80 -13.52
CA HIS A 48 -17.04 10.88 -13.77
C HIS A 48 -16.46 12.26 -13.46
N VAL A 49 -15.62 12.38 -12.42
CA VAL A 49 -14.87 13.61 -12.12
C VAL A 49 -13.80 13.88 -13.19
N PHE A 50 -13.15 12.83 -13.71
CA PHE A 50 -12.12 12.96 -14.75
C PHE A 50 -12.72 13.23 -16.14
N ASP A 51 -13.81 12.55 -16.49
CA ASP A 51 -14.54 12.72 -17.76
C ASP A 51 -15.38 14.00 -17.76
N GLY A 52 -15.87 14.46 -16.60
CA GLY A 52 -16.53 15.76 -16.44
C GLY A 52 -15.59 16.95 -16.72
N ASN A 53 -14.29 16.78 -16.45
CA ASN A 53 -13.25 17.75 -16.83
C ASN A 53 -12.76 17.60 -18.28
N LEU A 54 -13.05 16.48 -18.95
CA LEU A 54 -12.74 16.28 -20.38
C LEU A 54 -13.92 16.64 -21.29
N ALA A 55 -15.16 16.58 -20.80
CA ALA A 55 -16.35 16.94 -21.57
C ALA A 55 -16.54 18.47 -21.67
N GLN A 56 -15.93 19.26 -20.80
CA GLN A 56 -15.94 20.72 -20.91
C GLN A 56 -14.81 21.27 -21.82
N ASP A 57 -13.96 20.38 -22.36
CA ASP A 57 -12.86 20.71 -23.30
C ASP A 57 -12.98 19.93 -24.63
N HIS A 58 -14.18 19.47 -24.99
CA HIS A 58 -14.40 18.75 -26.26
C HIS A 58 -15.32 19.49 -27.25
N ASP A 59 -15.77 20.71 -26.91
CA ASP A 59 -16.43 21.63 -27.85
C ASP A 59 -15.48 22.69 -28.43
N ALA A 60 -14.17 22.61 -28.14
CA ALA A 60 -13.19 23.57 -28.62
C ALA A 60 -11.89 22.96 -29.16
N MET A 61 -11.96 21.94 -30.04
CA MET A 61 -10.87 21.71 -31.00
C MET A 61 -11.38 21.29 -32.38
N PRO A 62 -11.20 22.13 -33.43
CA PRO A 62 -11.35 21.68 -34.80
C PRO A 62 -10.20 20.73 -35.14
N THR A 63 -10.58 19.58 -35.66
CA THR A 63 -9.71 18.53 -36.22
C THR A 63 -8.58 19.11 -37.09
N LEU A 64 -7.33 18.80 -36.73
CA LEU A 64 -6.16 18.95 -37.58
C LEU A 64 -6.22 17.96 -38.74
N THR A 65 -6.99 18.25 -39.78
CA THR A 65 -6.76 17.68 -41.10
C THR A 65 -6.94 18.75 -42.17
N THR A 66 -5.91 18.89 -43.01
CA THR A 66 -5.81 19.75 -44.19
C THR A 66 -5.23 21.16 -43.95
N TYR A 67 -3.90 21.21 -43.84
CA TYR A 67 -3.14 22.37 -44.30
C TYR A 67 -3.33 22.51 -45.82
N LYS A 68 -4.15 23.49 -46.24
CA LYS A 68 -4.30 23.91 -47.63
C LYS A 68 -3.56 25.24 -47.78
N PRO A 69 -2.54 25.38 -48.64
CA PRO A 69 -1.80 26.63 -48.74
C PRO A 69 -2.71 27.67 -49.41
N ILE A 70 -3.16 28.65 -48.63
CA ILE A 70 -3.97 29.76 -49.13
C ILE A 70 -3.02 30.72 -49.86
N GLN A 71 -3.04 30.66 -51.19
CA GLN A 71 -2.38 31.64 -52.04
C GLN A 71 -3.09 32.99 -51.92
N LYS A 72 -2.27 34.02 -51.69
CA LYS A 72 -2.61 35.45 -51.62
C LYS A 72 -3.46 35.92 -52.81
N HIS A 73 -4.66 36.43 -52.54
CA HIS A 73 -5.26 37.54 -53.29
C HIS A 73 -6.37 38.25 -52.47
N TRP A 74 -6.04 38.81 -51.31
CA TRP A 74 -7.01 39.67 -50.61
C TRP A 74 -7.10 41.02 -51.34
N ARG A 75 -8.17 41.19 -52.12
CA ARG A 75 -8.58 42.48 -52.69
C ARG A 75 -9.29 43.25 -51.58
N VAL A 76 -8.66 44.32 -51.08
CA VAL A 76 -9.22 45.19 -50.05
C VAL A 76 -10.54 45.79 -50.56
N LYS A 77 -11.68 45.37 -49.99
CA LYS A 77 -12.89 46.19 -50.05
C LYS A 77 -12.69 47.31 -49.05
N GLN A 78 -12.57 48.54 -49.54
CA GLN A 78 -12.60 49.72 -48.69
C GLN A 78 -13.96 49.74 -47.97
N VAL A 79 -13.93 49.52 -46.66
CA VAL A 79 -15.09 49.71 -45.78
C VAL A 79 -15.15 51.22 -45.48
N GLU A 80 -16.28 51.85 -45.79
CA GLU A 80 -16.50 53.27 -45.53
C GLU A 80 -16.34 53.59 -44.02
N PRO A 81 -15.77 54.74 -43.65
CA PRO A 81 -15.53 55.08 -42.24
C PRO A 81 -16.86 55.34 -41.52
N ARG A 82 -17.25 54.49 -40.57
CA ARG A 82 -18.30 54.84 -39.60
C ARG A 82 -17.73 55.83 -38.59
N GLU A 83 -18.10 57.11 -38.69
CA GLU A 83 -17.73 58.19 -37.75
C GLU A 83 -18.43 58.11 -36.38
N HIS A 84 -18.66 56.91 -35.85
CA HIS A 84 -19.14 56.74 -34.49
C HIS A 84 -18.58 55.45 -33.91
N LEU A 85 -17.32 55.49 -33.54
CA LEU A 85 -16.75 54.53 -32.61
C LEU A 85 -16.70 55.23 -31.25
N GLU A 86 -17.60 54.83 -30.35
CA GLU A 86 -17.39 55.15 -28.94
C GLU A 86 -16.00 54.63 -28.53
N PRO A 87 -15.29 55.32 -27.62
CA PRO A 87 -14.00 54.84 -27.15
C PRO A 87 -14.19 53.46 -26.50
N TYR A 88 -13.87 52.39 -27.22
CA TYR A 88 -13.81 51.05 -26.63
C TYR A 88 -12.65 51.06 -25.64
N GLU A 89 -13.05 51.10 -24.39
CA GLU A 89 -12.22 51.34 -23.24
C GLU A 89 -11.12 50.30 -23.08
N ALA A 90 -9.89 50.76 -22.84
CA ALA A 90 -8.71 49.97 -22.49
C ALA A 90 -8.83 49.21 -21.14
N HIS A 91 -10.04 49.11 -20.60
CA HIS A 91 -10.38 48.44 -19.36
C HIS A 91 -10.51 46.92 -19.54
N GLU A 92 -10.93 46.44 -20.72
CA GLU A 92 -11.18 44.99 -20.93
C GLU A 92 -9.89 44.17 -21.13
N SER A 93 -8.83 44.78 -21.70
CA SER A 93 -7.54 44.12 -21.91
C SER A 93 -6.75 43.89 -20.62
N LYS A 94 -7.04 44.65 -19.55
CA LYS A 94 -6.36 44.52 -18.26
C LYS A 94 -6.99 43.41 -17.40
N GLU A 95 -8.31 43.21 -17.55
CA GLU A 95 -9.07 42.14 -16.89
C GLU A 95 -8.77 40.78 -17.52
N LEU A 96 -8.70 40.68 -18.87
CA LEU A 96 -8.35 39.43 -19.56
C LEU A 96 -6.90 38.96 -19.34
N GLY A 97 -5.99 39.91 -19.05
CA GLY A 97 -4.61 39.59 -18.69
C GLY A 97 -4.49 39.07 -17.24
N ASN A 98 -5.35 39.54 -16.35
CA ASN A 98 -5.37 39.15 -14.95
C ASN A 98 -6.21 37.87 -14.69
N SER A 99 -7.10 37.50 -15.61
CA SER A 99 -7.98 36.32 -15.47
C SER A 99 -7.37 35.02 -16.01
N VAL A 100 -6.23 35.07 -16.71
CA VAL A 100 -5.54 33.88 -17.26
C VAL A 100 -4.22 33.61 -16.53
N GLU A 101 -3.68 34.60 -15.81
CA GLU A 101 -2.50 34.50 -14.96
C GLU A 101 -2.81 34.23 -13.47
N GLU A 102 -4.05 33.81 -13.12
CA GLU A 102 -4.29 33.07 -11.87
C GLU A 102 -3.70 31.65 -12.01
N GLU A 103 -2.37 31.65 -12.05
CA GLU A 103 -1.43 30.62 -11.69
C GLU A 103 -2.05 29.68 -10.64
N PHE A 104 -2.31 28.42 -11.04
CA PHE A 104 -2.68 27.31 -10.16
C PHE A 104 -1.99 27.49 -8.81
N ALA A 105 -2.75 27.93 -7.80
CA ALA A 105 -2.18 28.29 -6.52
C ALA A 105 -1.42 27.06 -5.99
N PRO A 106 -0.18 27.20 -5.51
CA PRO A 106 0.59 26.09 -4.94
C PRO A 106 -0.26 25.31 -3.92
N GLU A 107 -1.15 26.01 -3.23
CA GLU A 107 -2.12 25.48 -2.27
C GLU A 107 -3.00 24.35 -2.84
N GLU A 108 -3.52 24.48 -4.07
CA GLU A 108 -4.31 23.40 -4.69
C GLU A 108 -3.46 22.16 -5.02
N ALA A 109 -2.21 22.35 -5.44
CA ALA A 109 -1.27 21.26 -5.67
C ALA A 109 -0.83 20.57 -4.37
N PHE A 110 -0.61 21.33 -3.28
CA PHE A 110 -0.30 20.79 -1.96
C PHE A 110 -1.47 19.99 -1.38
N ILE A 111 -2.70 20.51 -1.48
CA ILE A 111 -3.90 19.81 -1.01
C ILE A 111 -4.15 18.55 -1.84
N SER A 112 -3.97 18.61 -3.17
CA SER A 112 -4.04 17.44 -4.05
C SER A 112 -3.00 16.37 -3.68
N HIS A 113 -1.75 16.76 -3.40
CA HIS A 113 -0.71 15.83 -2.97
C HIS A 113 -1.02 15.17 -1.61
N LEU A 114 -1.54 15.92 -0.64
CA LEU A 114 -1.93 15.39 0.67
C LEU A 114 -3.14 14.43 0.59
N THR A 115 -4.10 14.71 -0.29
CA THR A 115 -5.25 13.82 -0.51
C THR A 115 -4.84 12.51 -1.20
N GLU A 116 -3.83 12.55 -2.07
CA GLU A 116 -3.20 11.36 -2.62
C GLU A 116 -2.52 10.54 -1.52
N LEU A 117 -1.73 11.15 -0.62
CA LEU A 117 -1.07 10.45 0.50
C LEU A 117 -2.07 9.63 1.33
N ARG A 118 -3.19 10.25 1.72
CA ARG A 118 -4.22 9.59 2.53
C ARG A 118 -4.76 8.34 1.84
N THR A 119 -5.11 8.47 0.56
CA THR A 119 -5.69 7.37 -0.23
C THR A 119 -4.68 6.23 -0.39
N ARG A 120 -3.43 6.55 -0.69
CA ARG A 120 -2.32 5.57 -0.82
C ARG A 120 -2.06 4.85 0.51
N MET A 121 -2.06 5.59 1.62
CA MET A 121 -1.89 5.04 2.97
C MET A 121 -3.03 4.08 3.33
N MET A 122 -4.28 4.43 3.02
CA MET A 122 -5.42 3.55 3.27
C MET A 122 -5.32 2.24 2.46
N ILE A 123 -4.88 2.31 1.20
CA ILE A 123 -4.66 1.11 0.38
C ILE A 123 -3.52 0.26 0.94
N ALA A 124 -2.41 0.88 1.35
CA ALA A 124 -1.27 0.17 1.94
C ALA A 124 -1.65 -0.54 3.26
N VAL A 125 -2.35 0.17 4.15
CA VAL A 125 -2.86 -0.41 5.40
C VAL A 125 -3.90 -1.50 5.11
N GLY A 126 -4.82 -1.26 4.19
CA GLY A 126 -5.82 -2.23 3.75
C GLY A 126 -5.19 -3.51 3.22
N ALA A 127 -4.12 -3.42 2.41
CA ALA A 127 -3.39 -4.58 1.92
C ALA A 127 -2.76 -5.41 3.04
N VAL A 128 -2.13 -4.74 4.03
CA VAL A 128 -1.57 -5.42 5.20
C VAL A 128 -2.67 -6.10 6.02
N LEU A 129 -3.80 -5.42 6.23
CA LEU A 129 -4.93 -5.98 6.98
C LEU A 129 -5.56 -7.19 6.28
N VAL A 130 -5.72 -7.15 4.96
CA VAL A 130 -6.24 -8.29 4.18
C VAL A 130 -5.29 -9.49 4.29
N CYS A 131 -3.98 -9.27 4.14
CA CYS A 131 -2.99 -10.33 4.34
C CYS A 131 -3.01 -10.87 5.78
N PHE A 132 -3.12 -9.98 6.77
CA PHE A 132 -3.15 -10.33 8.18
C PHE A 132 -4.38 -11.16 8.52
N LEU A 133 -5.58 -10.74 8.14
CA LEU A 133 -6.82 -11.49 8.37
C LEU A 133 -6.77 -12.87 7.68
N GLY A 134 -6.17 -12.95 6.49
CA GLY A 134 -5.94 -14.22 5.80
C GLY A 134 -4.94 -15.14 6.51
N LEU A 135 -4.00 -14.61 7.29
CA LEU A 135 -2.97 -15.39 7.99
C LEU A 135 -3.25 -15.60 9.47
N ALA A 136 -4.15 -14.81 10.06
CA ALA A 136 -4.42 -14.78 11.50
C ALA A 136 -4.84 -16.14 12.05
N TYR A 137 -5.57 -16.94 11.26
CA TYR A 137 -5.94 -18.30 11.64
C TYR A 137 -4.73 -19.23 11.88
N TRP A 138 -3.63 -19.01 11.15
CA TRP A 138 -2.39 -19.78 11.26
C TRP A 138 -1.35 -19.13 12.18
N ALA A 139 -1.74 -18.14 12.99
CA ALA A 139 -0.80 -17.38 13.82
C ALA A 139 0.08 -18.26 14.73
N PRO A 140 -0.44 -19.29 15.43
CA PRO A 140 0.40 -20.18 16.26
C PRO A 140 1.45 -20.95 15.44
N GLN A 141 1.08 -21.42 14.25
CA GLN A 141 1.96 -22.17 13.37
C GLN A 141 3.07 -21.26 12.81
N ILE A 142 2.71 -20.04 12.40
CA ILE A 142 3.67 -19.03 11.92
C ILE A 142 4.69 -18.70 13.03
N PHE A 143 4.22 -18.48 14.26
CA PHE A 143 5.08 -18.23 15.40
C PHE A 143 6.10 -19.36 15.63
N ASN A 144 5.66 -20.62 15.59
CA ASN A 144 6.54 -21.76 15.78
C ASN A 144 7.65 -21.83 14.71
N ILE A 145 7.31 -21.57 13.44
CA ILE A 145 8.28 -21.55 12.32
C ILE A 145 9.31 -20.43 12.52
N ILE A 146 8.88 -19.24 12.90
CA ILE A 146 9.76 -18.08 13.09
C ILE A 146 10.66 -18.25 14.34
N SER A 147 10.14 -18.86 15.40
CA SER A 147 10.88 -19.08 16.65
C SER A 147 11.93 -20.21 16.56
N GLU A 148 11.80 -21.14 15.61
CA GLU A 148 12.72 -22.27 15.44
C GLU A 148 14.20 -21.87 15.20
N PRO A 149 14.54 -20.97 14.26
CA PRO A 149 15.93 -20.54 14.07
C PRO A 149 16.50 -19.83 15.31
N LEU A 150 15.68 -19.08 16.04
CA LEU A 150 16.06 -18.46 17.31
C LEU A 150 16.38 -19.51 18.38
N ALA A 151 15.49 -20.49 18.55
CA ALA A 151 15.66 -21.60 19.49
C ALA A 151 16.97 -22.39 19.23
N LYS A 152 17.37 -22.56 17.96
CA LYS A 152 18.61 -23.24 17.58
C LYS A 152 19.88 -22.46 17.91
N THR A 153 19.79 -21.13 18.05
CA THR A 153 20.94 -20.27 18.39
C THR A 153 21.17 -20.10 19.89
N LEU A 154 20.22 -20.54 20.72
CA LEU A 154 20.34 -20.54 22.18
C LEU A 154 21.25 -21.68 22.68
N PRO A 155 22.07 -21.47 23.74
CA PRO A 155 22.86 -22.52 24.36
C PRO A 155 21.98 -23.70 24.82
N LYS A 156 22.47 -24.93 24.66
CA LYS A 156 21.74 -26.15 25.09
C LYS A 156 21.40 -26.07 26.58
N GLY A 157 20.13 -25.81 26.90
CA GLY A 157 19.64 -25.67 28.28
C GLY A 157 18.76 -24.44 28.53
N SER A 158 18.82 -23.43 27.66
CA SER A 158 17.92 -22.27 27.73
C SER A 158 16.54 -22.64 27.20
N LYS A 159 15.56 -22.78 28.09
CA LYS A 159 14.15 -22.89 27.69
C LYS A 159 13.62 -21.48 27.40
N MET A 160 12.91 -21.34 26.30
CA MET A 160 12.06 -20.17 26.07
C MET A 160 10.97 -20.16 27.14
N ILE A 161 10.96 -19.14 27.99
CA ILE A 161 9.95 -19.00 29.05
C ILE A 161 8.97 -17.91 28.60
N VAL A 162 7.71 -18.30 28.43
CA VAL A 162 6.59 -17.35 28.32
C VAL A 162 6.25 -16.96 29.76
N THR A 163 6.65 -15.76 30.15
CA THR A 163 6.43 -15.22 31.52
C THR A 163 5.05 -14.59 31.68
N ASP A 164 4.39 -14.21 30.58
CA ASP A 164 3.09 -13.54 30.58
C ASP A 164 1.98 -14.40 29.94
N VAL A 165 0.88 -14.60 30.67
CA VAL A 165 -0.33 -15.32 30.21
C VAL A 165 -0.96 -14.61 29.01
N THR A 166 -0.86 -13.27 28.99
CA THR A 166 -1.36 -12.43 27.90
C THR A 166 -0.48 -12.54 26.66
N GLY A 167 0.83 -12.72 26.86
CA GLY A 167 1.82 -12.90 25.81
C GLY A 167 1.56 -14.14 24.94
N SER A 168 1.00 -15.21 25.51
CA SER A 168 0.66 -16.42 24.74
C SER A 168 -0.39 -16.19 23.65
N PHE A 169 -1.23 -15.15 23.78
CA PHE A 169 -2.25 -14.81 22.78
C PHE A 169 -1.78 -13.68 21.85
N PHE A 170 -1.21 -12.60 22.40
CA PHE A 170 -0.83 -11.45 21.58
C PHE A 170 0.49 -11.62 20.84
N THR A 171 1.41 -12.47 21.31
CA THR A 171 2.71 -12.67 20.64
C THR A 171 2.57 -13.31 19.26
N PRO A 172 1.83 -14.43 19.09
CA PRO A 172 1.62 -15.00 17.76
C PRO A 172 0.90 -14.01 16.83
N LEU A 173 -0.01 -13.20 17.36
CA LEU A 173 -0.75 -12.18 16.60
C LEU A 173 0.18 -11.08 16.09
N LYS A 174 1.06 -10.53 16.94
CA LYS A 174 2.08 -9.53 16.57
C LYS A 174 3.03 -10.07 15.51
N VAL A 175 3.54 -11.29 15.70
CA VAL A 175 4.43 -11.93 14.71
C VAL A 175 3.72 -12.13 13.38
N THR A 176 2.47 -12.57 13.41
CA THR A 176 1.67 -12.73 12.19
C THR A 176 1.42 -11.41 11.49
N LEU A 177 1.23 -10.31 12.23
CA LEU A 177 1.15 -8.97 11.65
C LEU A 177 2.44 -8.56 10.94
N TYR A 178 3.61 -8.83 11.53
CA TYR A 178 4.89 -8.57 10.85
C TYR A 178 5.06 -9.42 9.59
N VAL A 179 4.70 -10.70 9.64
CA VAL A 179 4.76 -11.59 8.46
C VAL A 179 3.80 -11.13 7.37
N ALA A 180 2.57 -10.77 7.73
CA ALA A 180 1.60 -10.20 6.82
C ALA A 180 2.10 -8.90 6.18
N PHE A 181 2.77 -8.04 6.95
CA PHE A 181 3.41 -6.83 6.44
C PHE A 181 4.51 -7.15 5.42
N VAL A 182 5.36 -8.15 5.67
CA VAL A 182 6.40 -8.59 4.71
C VAL A 182 5.78 -9.13 3.41
N ILE A 183 4.66 -9.84 3.50
CA ILE A 183 3.94 -10.35 2.31
C ILE A 183 3.27 -9.20 1.55
N ALA A 184 2.70 -8.22 2.25
CA ALA A 184 2.10 -7.02 1.66
C ALA A 184 3.13 -5.99 1.19
N LEU A 185 4.41 -6.17 1.53
CA LEU A 185 5.50 -5.23 1.26
C LEU A 185 5.61 -4.78 -0.21
N PRO A 186 5.42 -5.64 -1.24
CA PRO A 186 5.43 -5.20 -2.63
C PRO A 186 4.37 -4.14 -2.94
N VAL A 187 3.18 -4.28 -2.35
CA VAL A 187 2.08 -3.32 -2.50
C VAL A 187 2.39 -2.05 -1.72
N VAL A 188 2.86 -2.17 -0.47
CA VAL A 188 3.23 -1.03 0.37
C VAL A 188 4.32 -0.19 -0.30
N LEU A 189 5.39 -0.83 -0.77
CA LEU A 189 6.48 -0.16 -1.49
C LEU A 189 5.98 0.50 -2.77
N TYR A 190 5.12 -0.17 -3.54
CA TYR A 190 4.53 0.42 -4.74
C TYR A 190 3.74 1.70 -4.41
N GLN A 191 2.91 1.69 -3.36
CA GLN A 191 2.13 2.88 -2.98
C GLN A 191 3.01 4.02 -2.48
N ILE A 192 4.08 3.72 -1.73
CA ILE A 192 5.07 4.73 -1.30
C ILE A 192 5.73 5.39 -2.51
N TRP A 193 6.22 4.61 -3.48
CA TRP A 193 6.85 5.16 -4.67
C TRP A 193 5.85 5.82 -5.62
N ALA A 194 4.62 5.34 -5.70
CA ALA A 194 3.54 5.98 -6.46
C ALA A 194 3.21 7.38 -5.91
N PHE A 195 3.30 7.57 -4.59
CA PHE A 195 3.16 8.89 -3.96
C PHE A 195 4.33 9.84 -4.26
N VAL A 196 5.55 9.31 -4.46
CA VAL A 196 6.72 10.12 -4.87
C VAL A 196 6.71 10.43 -6.38
N ALA A 197 6.14 9.54 -7.20
CA ALA A 197 6.06 9.64 -8.65
C ALA A 197 5.38 10.89 -9.25
N PRO A 198 4.40 11.59 -8.64
CA PRO A 198 3.88 12.86 -9.17
C PRO A 198 4.97 13.93 -9.34
N GLY A 199 6.06 13.87 -8.57
CA GLY A 199 7.21 14.77 -8.71
C GLY A 199 8.22 14.36 -9.80
N LEU A 200 8.03 13.22 -10.48
CA LEU A 200 9.02 12.62 -11.39
C LEU A 200 8.54 12.65 -12.85
N TYR A 201 9.42 13.05 -13.78
CA TYR A 201 9.11 13.18 -15.21
C TYR A 201 8.47 11.90 -15.76
N ARG A 202 7.41 12.04 -16.59
CA ARG A 202 6.58 10.93 -17.13
C ARG A 202 7.38 9.77 -17.76
N HIS A 203 8.60 10.04 -18.20
CA HIS A 203 9.51 9.10 -18.86
C HIS A 203 10.32 8.24 -17.87
N GLU A 204 10.45 8.67 -16.61
CA GLU A 204 11.22 7.97 -15.57
C GLU A 204 10.38 7.02 -14.72
N LYS A 205 9.05 7.09 -14.84
CA LYS A 205 8.11 6.21 -14.11
C LYS A 205 8.35 4.71 -14.39
N ARG A 206 9.01 4.37 -15.51
CA ARG A 206 9.42 2.99 -15.84
C ARG A 206 10.45 2.42 -14.86
N PHE A 207 11.25 3.26 -14.20
CA PHE A 207 12.25 2.81 -13.23
C PHE A 207 11.66 2.50 -11.85
N ILE A 208 10.41 2.89 -11.58
CA ILE A 208 9.74 2.60 -10.31
C ILE A 208 9.57 1.09 -10.12
N PHE A 209 9.17 0.37 -11.16
CA PHE A 209 8.98 -1.09 -11.08
C PHE A 209 10.27 -1.87 -10.72
N PRO A 210 11.40 -1.72 -11.45
CA PRO A 210 12.64 -2.39 -11.08
C PRO A 210 13.18 -1.90 -9.73
N LEU A 211 12.92 -0.65 -9.34
CA LEU A 211 13.30 -0.13 -8.03
C LEU A 211 12.53 -0.80 -6.90
N VAL A 212 11.19 -0.87 -7.00
CA VAL A 212 10.34 -1.57 -6.01
C VAL A 212 10.74 -3.04 -5.89
N LEU A 213 10.98 -3.71 -7.02
CA LEU A 213 11.42 -5.10 -7.02
C LEU A 213 12.80 -5.26 -6.37
N SER A 214 13.74 -4.36 -6.67
CA SER A 214 15.08 -4.37 -6.07
C SER A 214 15.02 -4.11 -4.57
N SER A 215 14.19 -3.17 -4.12
CA SER A 215 13.96 -2.90 -2.70
C SER A 215 13.38 -4.11 -1.98
N PHE A 216 12.40 -4.80 -2.59
CA PHE A 216 11.83 -6.02 -2.03
C PHE A 216 12.88 -7.14 -1.93
N LEU A 217 13.65 -7.38 -2.99
CA LEU A 217 14.72 -8.39 -2.97
C LEU A 217 15.80 -8.06 -1.94
N LEU A 218 16.21 -6.79 -1.84
CA LEU A 218 17.19 -6.35 -0.86
C LEU A 218 16.66 -6.46 0.57
N PHE A 219 15.37 -6.24 0.79
CA PHE A 219 14.73 -6.45 2.09
C PHE A 219 14.77 -7.93 2.49
N ILE A 220 14.41 -8.85 1.60
CA ILE A 220 14.51 -10.30 1.85
C ILE A 220 15.96 -10.72 2.09
N ALA A 221 16.90 -10.20 1.30
CA ALA A 221 18.33 -10.44 1.51
C ALA A 221 18.81 -9.91 2.87
N GLY A 222 18.34 -8.73 3.29
CA GLY A 222 18.61 -8.14 4.60
C GLY A 222 18.04 -8.98 5.74
N MET A 223 16.82 -9.48 5.62
CA MET A 223 16.21 -10.40 6.60
C MET A 223 17.01 -11.70 6.72
N ALA A 224 17.42 -12.28 5.60
CA ALA A 224 18.27 -13.48 5.58
C ALA A 224 19.63 -13.20 6.23
N PHE A 225 20.27 -12.09 5.89
CA PHE A 225 21.54 -11.67 6.49
C PHE A 225 21.43 -11.46 8.01
N ALA A 226 20.39 -10.76 8.47
CA ALA A 226 20.14 -10.55 9.89
C ALA A 226 19.93 -11.89 10.63
N SER A 227 19.17 -12.80 10.02
CA SER A 227 18.85 -14.10 10.62
C SER A 227 20.05 -15.04 10.70
N PHE A 228 20.86 -15.13 9.65
CA PHE A 228 21.97 -16.11 9.57
C PHE A 228 23.31 -15.58 10.06
N PHE A 229 23.57 -14.27 10.02
CA PHE A 229 24.87 -13.70 10.39
C PHE A 229 24.79 -12.85 11.65
N VAL A 230 23.83 -11.92 11.73
CA VAL A 230 23.77 -10.95 12.83
C VAL A 230 23.32 -11.62 14.13
N LEU A 231 22.18 -12.30 14.12
CA LEU A 231 21.65 -13.00 15.31
C LEU A 231 22.66 -13.93 15.99
N PRO A 232 23.29 -14.91 15.29
CA PRO A 232 24.26 -15.79 15.96
C PRO A 232 25.51 -15.05 16.44
N THR A 233 25.93 -13.97 15.79
CA THR A 233 27.08 -13.16 16.24
C THR A 233 26.75 -12.42 17.53
N VAL A 234 25.56 -11.80 17.61
CA VAL A 234 25.08 -11.11 18.81
C VAL A 234 24.94 -12.10 19.97
N PHE A 235 24.32 -13.26 19.76
CA PHE A 235 24.18 -14.28 20.81
C PHE A 235 25.52 -14.85 21.27
N LYS A 236 26.49 -15.08 20.37
CA LYS A 236 27.85 -15.49 20.76
C LYS A 236 28.52 -14.42 21.63
N PHE A 237 28.38 -13.16 21.26
CA PHE A 237 28.92 -12.04 22.04
C PHE A 237 28.26 -11.92 23.41
N MET A 238 26.93 -12.01 23.48
CA MET A 238 26.18 -12.00 24.74
C MET A 238 26.55 -13.19 25.63
N ALA A 239 26.66 -14.39 25.06
CA ALA A 239 27.09 -15.58 25.79
C ALA A 239 28.50 -15.40 26.37
N LEU A 240 29.46 -14.91 25.57
CA LEU A 240 30.81 -14.62 26.03
C LEU A 240 30.83 -13.59 27.16
N ALA A 241 30.05 -12.52 27.04
CA ALA A 241 29.91 -11.49 28.08
C ALA A 241 29.28 -12.04 29.37
N SER A 242 28.27 -12.92 29.25
CA SER A 242 27.61 -13.54 30.41
C SER A 242 28.53 -14.47 31.21
N THR A 243 29.52 -15.12 30.58
CA THR A 243 30.53 -15.93 31.28
C THR A 243 31.36 -15.14 32.29
N HIS A 244 31.47 -13.82 32.13
CA HIS A 244 32.14 -12.93 33.09
C HIS A 244 31.26 -12.52 34.28
N LEU A 245 29.93 -12.72 34.19
CA LEU A 245 28.95 -12.44 35.23
C LEU A 245 28.33 -13.76 35.70
N GLN A 246 28.96 -14.44 36.66
CA GLN A 246 28.61 -15.77 37.19
C GLN A 246 27.21 -15.92 37.85
N ALA A 247 26.27 -14.99 37.65
CA ALA A 247 25.02 -14.93 38.43
C ALA A 247 23.73 -14.63 37.64
N ALA A 248 23.71 -14.77 36.30
CA ALA A 248 22.47 -14.64 35.55
C ALA A 248 22.28 -15.86 34.65
N GLU A 249 21.45 -16.81 35.09
CA GLU A 249 20.83 -17.76 34.18
C GLU A 249 20.12 -16.95 33.09
N MET A 250 20.57 -17.07 31.84
CA MET A 250 19.95 -16.37 30.71
C MET A 250 18.57 -16.98 30.42
N ALA A 251 17.57 -16.59 31.20
CA ALA A 251 16.16 -16.76 30.87
C ALA A 251 15.79 -15.68 29.86
N THR A 252 15.69 -16.06 28.58
CA THR A 252 15.31 -15.14 27.51
C THR A 252 13.79 -15.03 27.50
N ASP A 253 13.28 -13.84 27.82
CA ASP A 253 11.85 -13.52 27.75
C ASP A 253 11.44 -13.32 26.28
N ILE A 254 10.38 -14.02 25.87
CA ILE A 254 9.89 -14.06 24.49
C ILE A 254 9.30 -12.71 24.05
N GLU A 255 8.62 -11.98 24.94
CA GLU A 255 8.05 -10.67 24.59
C GLU A 255 9.12 -9.62 24.38
N LYS A 256 10.25 -9.73 25.10
CA LYS A 256 11.33 -8.75 25.02
C LYS A 256 12.24 -8.96 23.81
N TYR A 257 12.11 -10.11 23.13
CA TYR A 257 12.97 -10.50 22.01
C TYR A 257 12.33 -10.32 20.63
N LEU A 258 11.01 -10.10 20.56
CA LEU A 258 10.20 -9.97 19.33
C LEU A 258 9.65 -8.55 19.15
#